data_AF-A0A1Q5KHN5-F1
#
_entry.id   AF-A0A1Q5KHN5-F1
#
_cell.length_a   1.000
_cell.length_b   1.000
_cell.length_c   1.000
_cell.angle_alpha   90.00
_cell.angle_beta   90.00
_cell.angle_gamma   90.00
#
_symmetry.space_group_name_H-M   'P 1'
#
loop_
_entity.id
_entity.type
_entity.pdbx_description
1 polymer ?
#
loop_
_entity_poly.entity_id
_entity_poly.type
_entity_poly.pdbx_seq_one_letter_code
_entity_poly.pdbx_strand_id
1 'polypeptide(L)' 'MGKRRRSTRSGLTGRQLLVAQAAVVGSLVAALFVRELPGILREVRIYRMTGGLRAGHRYP' A
#
# COMPACT_ATOMS: atom_id res chain seq x y z
N MET A 1 46.94 -29.98 -5.50
CA MET A 1 45.52 -30.43 -5.59
C MET A 1 44.64 -29.43 -4.84
N GLY A 2 44.23 -28.33 -5.50
CA GLY A 2 43.46 -27.26 -4.87
C GLY A 2 41.96 -27.53 -4.94
N LYS A 3 41.34 -27.91 -3.80
CA LYS A 3 39.88 -28.03 -3.69
C LYS A 3 39.26 -26.64 -3.88
N ARG A 4 38.77 -26.36 -5.10
CA ARG A 4 37.90 -25.22 -5.38
C ARG A 4 36.67 -25.37 -4.50
N ARG A 5 36.64 -24.62 -3.39
CA ARG A 5 35.43 -24.42 -2.59
C ARG A 5 34.41 -23.76 -3.51
N ARG A 6 33.57 -24.58 -4.13
CA ARG A 6 32.38 -24.14 -4.82
C ARG A 6 31.48 -23.61 -3.71
N SER A 7 31.66 -22.32 -3.39
CA SER A 7 30.70 -21.58 -2.60
C SER A 7 29.37 -21.78 -3.29
N THR A 8 28.53 -22.65 -2.73
CA THR A 8 27.11 -22.73 -2.99
C THR A 8 26.55 -21.40 -2.51
N ARG A 9 26.76 -20.36 -3.30
CA ARG A 9 25.97 -19.15 -3.26
C ARG A 9 24.58 -19.67 -3.56
N SER A 10 23.78 -19.94 -2.53
CA SER A 10 22.33 -20.10 -2.67
C SER A 10 21.80 -18.72 -3.05
N GLY A 11 22.15 -18.29 -4.26
CA GLY A 11 21.67 -17.04 -4.82
C GLY A 11 20.17 -17.21 -4.89
N LEU A 12 19.46 -16.39 -4.12
CA LEU A 12 18.03 -16.22 -4.32
C LEU A 12 17.83 -16.01 -5.82
N THR A 13 17.06 -16.90 -6.43
CA THR A 13 16.83 -16.86 -7.87
C THR A 13 16.23 -15.50 -8.21
N GLY A 14 16.51 -14.94 -9.39
CA GLY A 14 15.97 -13.62 -9.78
C GLY A 14 14.44 -13.52 -9.60
N ARG A 15 13.74 -14.64 -9.80
CA ARG A 15 12.30 -14.78 -9.53
C ARG A 15 11.94 -14.58 -8.05
N GLN A 16 12.69 -15.16 -7.12
CA GLN A 16 12.47 -14.99 -5.68
C GLN A 16 12.69 -13.54 -5.25
N LEU A 17 13.70 -12.87 -5.83
CA LEU A 17 13.96 -11.44 -5.58
C LEU A 17 12.81 -10.56 -6.10
N LEU A 18 12.29 -10.84 -7.29
CA LEU A 18 11.15 -10.11 -7.85
C LEU A 18 9.88 -10.31 -7.01
N VAL A 19 9.60 -11.53 -6.56
CA VAL A 19 8.46 -11.81 -5.68
C VAL A 19 8.61 -11.08 -4.34
N ALA A 20 9.81 -11.07 -3.75
CA ALA A 20 10.07 -10.35 -2.51
C ALA A 20 9.88 -8.83 -2.68
N GLN A 21 10.38 -8.25 -3.78
CA GLN A 21 10.17 -6.83 -4.08
C GLN A 21 8.69 -6.51 -4.28
N ALA A 22 7.97 -7.34 -5.04
CA ALA A 22 6.53 -7.15 -5.26
C ALA A 22 5.75 -7.24 -3.94
N ALA A 23 6.11 -8.17 -3.05
CA ALA A 23 5.48 -8.29 -1.74
C ALA A 23 5.75 -7.06 -0.85
N VAL A 24 6.99 -6.55 -0.84
CA VAL A 24 7.35 -5.35 -0.08
C VAL A 24 6.61 -4.13 -0.60
N VAL A 25 6.65 -3.87 -1.91
CA VAL A 25 5.97 -2.72 -2.53
C VAL A 25 4.46 -2.85 -2.37
N GLY A 26 3.91 -4.04 -2.61
CA GLY A 26 2.47 -4.31 -2.48
C GLY A 26 1.96 -4.10 -1.06
N SER A 27 2.69 -4.58 -0.05
CA SER A 27 2.32 -4.38 1.36
C SER A 27 2.40 -2.91 1.80
N LEU A 28 3.42 -2.17 1.32
CA LEU A 28 3.52 -0.73 1.57
C LEU A 28 2.31 0.02 0.99
N VAL A 29 1.99 -0.23 -0.28
CA VAL A 29 0.83 0.39 -0.94
C VAL A 29 -0.46 0.02 -0.23
N ALA A 30 -0.65 -1.25 0.13
CA ALA A 30 -1.83 -1.70 0.86
C ALA A 30 -1.95 -1.03 2.24
N ALA A 31 -0.85 -0.88 2.98
CA ALA A 31 -0.84 -0.21 4.27
C ALA A 31 -1.21 1.28 4.15
N LEU A 32 -0.69 1.98 3.14
CA LEU A 32 -1.09 3.35 2.84
C LEU A 32 -2.56 3.42 2.47
N PHE A 33 -3.05 2.50 1.64
CA PHE A 33 -4.45 2.45 1.25
C PHE A 33 -5.38 2.26 2.46
N VAL A 34 -5.06 1.31 3.34
CA VAL A 34 -5.82 1.07 4.58
C VAL A 34 -5.78 2.27 5.52
N ARG A 35 -4.70 3.07 5.51
CA ARG A 35 -4.55 4.26 6.34
C ARG A 35 -5.28 5.49 5.78
N GLU A 36 -5.26 5.69 4.46
CA GLU A 36 -5.86 6.85 3.79
C GLU A 36 -7.36 6.66 3.48
N LEU A 37 -7.79 5.43 3.20
CA LEU A 37 -9.20 5.09 2.97
C LEU A 37 -10.15 5.56 4.09
N PRO A 38 -9.89 5.35 5.39
CA PRO A 38 -10.78 5.81 6.45
C PRO A 38 -10.86 7.35 6.49
N GLY A 39 -9.82 8.07 6.07
CA GLY A 39 -9.84 9.52 5.93
C GLY A 39 -10.85 9.97 4.86
N ILE A 40 -10.72 9.43 3.65
CA ILE A 40 -11.62 9.72 2.52
C ILE A 40 -13.05 9.30 2.85
N LEU A 41 -13.24 8.09 3.39
CA LEU A 41 -14.56 7.60 3.78
C LEU A 41 -15.17 8.44 4.89
N ARG A 42 -14.37 8.95 5.84
CA ARG A 42 -14.84 9.86 6.89
C ARG A 42 -15.29 11.19 6.30
N GLU A 43 -14.53 11.75 5.36
CA GLU A 43 -14.86 13.01 4.71
C GLU A 43 -16.11 12.89 3.82
N VAL A 44 -16.22 11.80 3.04
CA VAL A 44 -17.44 11.46 2.29
C VAL A 44 -18.63 11.24 3.23
N ARG A 45 -18.42 10.57 4.37
CA ARG A 45 -19.48 10.35 5.37
C ARG A 45 -19.93 11.67 5.99
N ILE A 46 -19.00 12.55 6.34
CA ILE A 46 -19.29 13.90 6.82
C ILE A 46 -20.06 14.66 5.75
N TYR A 47 -19.59 14.66 4.50
CA TYR A 47 -20.29 15.28 3.37
C TYR A 47 -21.73 14.75 3.21
N ARG A 48 -21.95 13.45 3.39
CA ARG A 48 -23.30 12.85 3.40
C ARG A 48 -24.14 13.25 4.61
N MET A 49 -23.54 13.34 5.81
CA MET A 49 -24.26 13.75 7.04
C MET A 49 -24.60 15.24 7.04
N THR A 50 -23.72 16.09 6.54
CA THR A 50 -23.94 17.53 6.47
C THR A 50 -24.84 17.91 5.31
N GLY A 51 -25.03 17.04 4.30
CA GLY A 51 -25.86 17.33 3.12
C GLY A 51 -25.08 17.99 1.98
N GLY A 52 -23.75 17.99 2.05
CA GLY A 52 -22.85 18.46 1.00
C GLY A 52 -23.02 19.94 0.62
N LEU A 53 -22.73 20.31 -0.63
CA LEU A 53 -22.90 21.66 -1.20
C LEU A 53 -24.33 22.24 -1.04
N ARG A 54 -25.33 21.43 -0.65
CA ARG A 54 -26.70 21.85 -0.36
C ARG A 54 -26.96 22.20 1.11
N ALA A 55 -26.03 21.93 2.01
CA ALA A 55 -26.11 22.28 3.43
C ALA A 55 -26.03 23.80 3.69
N GLY A 56 -25.32 24.52 2.81
CA GLY A 56 -25.09 25.96 2.91
C GLY A 56 -26.20 26.84 2.33
N HIS A 57 -27.28 26.27 1.77
CA HIS A 57 -28.34 27.06 1.12
C HIS A 57 -29.47 27.50 2.07
N ARG A 58 -29.23 27.46 3.38
CA ARG A 58 -30.17 27.96 4.39
C ARG A 58 -29.50 28.94 5.35
N TYR A 59 -28.88 29.96 4.77
CA TYR A 59 -28.79 31.27 5.41
C TYR A 59 -29.61 32.24 4.55
N PRO A 60 -30.67 32.87 5.10
CA PRO A 60 -31.30 34.02 4.48
C PRO A 60 -30.34 35.22 4.41
#